data_AF-A0A7C4M8Z2-F1
#
_entry.id   AF-A0A7C4M8Z2-F1
#
_cell.length_a   1.000
_cell.length_b   1.000
_cell.length_c   1.000
_cell.angle_alpha   90.00
_cell.angle_beta   90.00
_cell.angle_gamma   90.00
#
_symmetry.space_group_name_H-M   'P 1'
#
loop_
_entity.id
_entity.type
_entity.pdbx_description
1 polymer ?
#
loop_
_entity_poly.entity_id
_entity_poly.type
_entity_poly.pdbx_seq_one_letter_code
_entity_poly.pdbx_strand_id
1 'polypeptide(L)'
;MKYFIPEWDDRVDPRYNFITDEHSQEHVENPIKNDVYTWNIFGVNEVPLDGVLVSRIVIMENKKKYEWALKDGIHKVLRLPQNFEIMGDCGAFGYVEEKVPPYDPIETLKYYRDLGFNYGVTVDHLVVPQFEKDKDFRMRLTFENGIKAFEEWSKNYRKDFQLIVAVQGWEIKDYIKMYEDYL
;
A
#
# COMPACT_ATOMS: atom_id res chain seq x y z
N MET A 1 18.00 4.40 0.40
CA MET A 1 16.87 3.47 0.57
C MET A 1 15.88 4.16 1.49
N LYS A 2 14.61 4.22 1.12
CA LYS A 2 13.55 4.74 1.99
C LYS A 2 12.83 3.59 2.67
N TYR A 3 12.41 3.76 3.92
CA TYR A 3 11.66 2.77 4.68
C TYR A 3 10.20 3.20 4.85
N PHE A 4 9.29 2.42 4.29
CA PHE A 4 7.84 2.59 4.44
C PHE A 4 7.30 1.49 5.36
N ILE A 5 6.63 1.87 6.45
CA ILE A 5 5.97 0.90 7.34
C ILE A 5 4.62 0.48 6.72
N PRO A 6 4.28 -0.82 6.63
CA PRO A 6 2.93 -1.22 6.24
C PRO A 6 1.94 -0.81 7.34
N GLU A 7 0.81 -0.20 6.98
CA GLU A 7 -0.24 0.17 7.94
C GLU A 7 -1.36 -0.86 7.96
N TRP A 8 -1.54 -1.50 9.11
CA TRP A 8 -2.52 -2.56 9.36
C TRP A 8 -3.44 -2.20 10.55
N ASP A 9 -3.83 -0.93 10.66
CA ASP A 9 -4.50 -0.37 11.84
C ASP A 9 -3.66 -0.50 13.13
N ASP A 10 -2.32 -0.34 13.03
CA ASP A 10 -1.32 -0.46 14.10
C ASP A 10 -1.35 0.68 15.15
N ARG A 11 -2.55 1.09 15.54
CA ARG A 11 -2.75 2.05 16.62
C ARG A 11 -2.61 1.34 17.96
N VAL A 12 -2.07 2.04 18.94
CA VAL A 12 -1.92 1.55 20.31
C VAL A 12 -2.62 2.46 21.31
N ASP A 13 -3.10 1.88 22.41
CA ASP A 13 -3.62 2.64 23.53
C ASP A 13 -2.47 3.38 24.24
N PRO A 14 -2.43 4.73 24.21
CA PRO A 14 -1.36 5.50 24.85
C PRO A 14 -1.36 5.38 26.38
N ARG A 15 -2.42 4.83 26.97
CA ARG A 15 -2.60 4.66 28.43
C ARG A 15 -2.76 3.19 28.83
N TYR A 16 -2.29 2.27 28.00
CA TYR A 16 -2.27 0.86 28.33
C TYR A 16 -1.54 0.61 29.67
N ASN A 17 -2.16 -0.17 30.56
CA ASN A 17 -1.58 -0.50 31.85
C ASN A 17 -0.79 -1.81 31.76
N PHE A 18 0.52 -1.70 31.55
CA PHE A 18 1.41 -2.86 31.46
C PHE A 18 1.56 -3.68 32.75
N ILE A 19 1.15 -3.15 33.91
CA ILE A 19 1.22 -3.88 35.19
C ILE A 19 0.01 -4.80 35.36
N THR A 20 -1.17 -4.35 34.94
CA THR A 20 -2.42 -5.13 35.06
C THR A 20 -2.86 -5.80 33.76
N ASP A 21 -2.18 -5.51 32.64
CA ASP A 21 -2.50 -6.03 31.30
C ASP A 21 -3.88 -5.56 30.79
N GLU A 22 -4.20 -4.29 31.04
CA GLU A 22 -5.53 -3.72 30.78
C GLU A 22 -5.47 -2.46 29.90
N HIS A 23 -6.45 -2.34 29.00
CA HIS A 23 -6.70 -1.13 28.23
C HIS A 23 -7.38 -0.03 29.08
N SER A 24 -7.11 1.22 28.73
CA SER A 24 -7.78 2.39 29.26
C SER A 24 -9.26 2.45 28.85
N GLN A 25 -10.07 3.14 29.64
CA GLN A 25 -11.50 3.31 29.37
C GLN A 25 -11.73 3.96 28.00
N GLU A 26 -10.91 4.93 27.63
CA GLU A 26 -11.04 5.67 26.38
C GLU A 26 -10.69 4.82 25.16
N HIS A 27 -9.71 3.91 25.27
CA HIS A 27 -9.47 2.90 24.24
C HIS A 27 -10.73 2.06 24.02
N VAL A 28 -11.33 1.54 25.10
CA VAL A 28 -12.54 0.70 25.03
C VAL A 28 -13.73 1.46 24.41
N GLU A 29 -13.89 2.75 24.71
CA GLU A 29 -14.96 3.57 24.16
C GLU A 29 -14.82 3.80 22.65
N ASN A 30 -13.62 4.15 22.17
CA ASN A 30 -13.37 4.38 20.75
C ASN A 30 -11.87 4.36 20.39
N PRO A 31 -11.31 3.21 19.96
CA PRO A 31 -9.89 3.10 19.63
C PRO A 31 -9.54 3.90 18.37
N ILE A 32 -10.46 3.98 17.39
CA ILE A 32 -10.24 4.75 16.15
C ILE A 32 -10.04 6.24 16.44
N LYS A 33 -10.62 6.75 17.53
CA LYS A 33 -10.48 8.15 17.95
C LYS A 33 -9.32 8.34 18.93
N ASN A 34 -9.18 7.43 19.89
CA ASN A 34 -8.37 7.66 21.08
C ASN A 34 -6.98 7.01 21.01
N ASP A 35 -6.80 5.99 20.17
CA ASP A 35 -5.49 5.36 20.01
C ASP A 35 -4.58 6.19 19.10
N VAL A 36 -3.29 5.92 19.21
CA VAL A 36 -2.23 6.69 18.57
C VAL A 36 -1.38 5.80 17.67
N TYR A 37 -0.92 6.36 16.55
CA TYR A 37 0.05 5.71 15.67
C TYR A 37 1.48 5.97 16.14
N THR A 38 2.45 5.23 15.60
CA THR A 38 3.89 5.42 15.84
C THR A 38 4.33 6.88 15.61
N TRP A 39 3.87 7.53 14.54
CA TRP A 39 4.17 8.95 14.27
C TRP A 39 3.47 9.94 15.20
N ASN A 40 2.45 9.52 15.95
CA ASN A 40 1.87 10.33 17.01
C ASN A 40 2.69 10.22 18.31
N ILE A 41 3.34 9.08 18.56
CA ILE A 41 4.18 8.83 19.73
C ILE A 41 5.52 9.53 19.60
N PHE A 42 6.24 9.29 18.51
CA PHE A 42 7.55 9.92 18.26
C PHE A 42 7.43 11.35 17.73
N GLY A 43 6.27 11.71 17.17
CA GLY A 43 6.13 12.93 16.40
C GLY A 43 6.64 12.76 14.96
N VAL A 44 6.00 13.46 14.03
CA VAL A 44 6.20 13.28 12.58
C VAL A 44 7.65 13.55 12.13
N ASN A 45 8.39 14.36 12.88
CA ASN A 45 9.77 14.73 12.55
C ASN A 45 10.84 13.80 13.16
N GLU A 46 10.47 12.96 14.13
CA GLU A 46 11.42 12.07 14.84
C GLU A 46 11.10 10.58 14.62
N VAL A 47 10.03 10.27 13.88
CA VAL A 47 9.65 8.90 13.55
C VAL A 47 10.74 8.23 12.69
N PRO A 48 11.15 6.98 12.98
CA PRO A 48 12.26 6.30 12.29
C PRO A 48 11.83 5.70 10.93
N LEU A 49 10.96 6.40 10.19
CA LEU A 49 10.28 5.93 9.00
C LEU A 49 10.28 7.07 7.97
N ASP A 50 10.47 6.75 6.69
CA ASP A 50 10.36 7.73 5.60
C ASP A 50 8.92 7.90 5.12
N GLY A 51 8.07 6.90 5.33
CA GLY A 51 6.69 6.92 4.88
C GLY A 51 5.83 5.77 5.39
N VAL A 52 4.58 5.72 4.92
CA VAL A 52 3.62 4.64 5.22
C VAL A 52 3.18 3.95 3.93
N LEU A 53 3.11 2.62 3.94
CA LEU A 53 2.57 1.81 2.86
C LEU A 53 1.15 1.35 3.21
N VAL A 54 0.19 1.64 2.32
CA VAL A 54 -1.22 1.27 2.49
C VAL A 54 -1.64 0.33 1.36
N SER A 55 -2.13 -0.84 1.75
CA SER A 55 -2.68 -1.82 0.82
C SER A 55 -4.10 -1.48 0.38
N ARG A 56 -4.32 -1.55 -0.93
CA ARG A 56 -5.65 -1.40 -1.53
C ARG A 56 -6.64 -2.43 -0.98
N ILE A 57 -6.24 -3.69 -0.78
CA ILE A 57 -7.11 -4.72 -0.20
C ILE A 57 -7.54 -4.29 1.20
N VAL A 58 -6.56 -3.95 2.06
CA VAL A 58 -6.80 -3.59 3.46
C VAL A 58 -7.73 -2.38 3.57
N ILE A 59 -7.51 -1.33 2.76
CA ILE A 59 -8.41 -0.16 2.81
C ILE A 59 -9.82 -0.52 2.35
N MET A 60 -9.96 -1.34 1.29
CA MET A 60 -11.25 -1.63 0.65
C MET A 60 -12.11 -2.60 1.47
N GLU A 61 -11.50 -3.48 2.26
CA GLU A 61 -12.20 -4.35 3.20
C GLU A 61 -12.90 -3.53 4.30
N ASN A 62 -12.30 -2.41 4.71
CA ASN A 62 -12.90 -1.48 5.67
C ASN A 62 -13.69 -0.37 4.94
N LYS A 63 -14.95 -0.66 4.61
CA LYS A 63 -15.86 0.28 3.89
C LYS A 63 -15.87 1.69 4.47
N LYS A 64 -15.90 1.83 5.79
CA LYS A 64 -15.91 3.16 6.45
C LYS A 64 -14.59 3.91 6.24
N LYS A 65 -13.46 3.21 6.39
CA LYS A 65 -12.12 3.78 6.16
C LYS A 65 -11.95 4.16 4.69
N TYR A 66 -12.44 3.34 3.77
CA TYR A 66 -12.43 3.64 2.33
C TYR A 66 -13.31 4.85 1.96
N GLU A 67 -14.54 4.92 2.46
CA GLU A 67 -15.42 6.10 2.28
C GLU A 67 -14.80 7.37 2.85
N TRP A 68 -14.13 7.26 4.00
CA TRP A 68 -13.40 8.37 4.59
C TRP A 68 -12.21 8.78 3.70
N ALA A 69 -11.42 7.84 3.21
CA ALA A 69 -10.30 8.11 2.31
C ALA A 69 -10.76 8.79 1.01
N LEU A 70 -11.89 8.36 0.43
CA LEU A 70 -12.48 8.98 -0.77
C LEU A 70 -12.92 10.44 -0.52
N LYS A 71 -13.41 10.74 0.68
CA LYS A 71 -13.90 12.07 1.04
C LYS A 71 -12.77 13.03 1.40
N ASP A 72 -11.78 12.54 2.14
CA ASP A 72 -10.85 13.36 2.92
C ASP A 72 -9.37 13.12 2.56
N GLY A 73 -9.08 12.07 1.77
CA GLY A 73 -7.73 11.67 1.39
C GLY A 73 -7.07 10.76 2.42
N ILE A 74 -6.09 9.98 1.97
CA ILE A 74 -5.43 8.94 2.77
C ILE A 74 -4.62 9.52 3.93
N HIS A 75 -3.97 10.68 3.76
CA HIS A 75 -3.25 11.36 4.84
C HIS A 75 -4.14 11.69 6.03
N LYS A 76 -5.39 12.15 5.80
CA LYS A 76 -6.32 12.46 6.89
C LYS A 76 -6.77 11.21 7.63
N VAL A 77 -7.01 10.11 6.93
CA VAL A 77 -7.34 8.81 7.54
C VAL A 77 -6.22 8.37 8.49
N LEU A 78 -4.96 8.55 8.07
CA LEU A 78 -3.77 8.22 8.88
C LEU A 78 -3.35 9.32 9.87
N ARG A 79 -4.06 10.46 9.90
CA ARG A 79 -3.72 11.63 10.73
C ARG A 79 -2.28 12.13 10.48
N LEU A 80 -1.85 12.07 9.23
CA LEU A 80 -0.55 12.53 8.76
C LEU A 80 -0.69 13.87 8.03
N PRO A 81 0.34 14.73 8.05
CA PRO A 81 0.36 15.93 7.24
C PRO A 81 0.57 15.56 5.76
N GLN A 82 0.10 16.42 4.85
CA GLN A 82 0.10 16.17 3.40
C GLN A 82 1.50 15.98 2.80
N ASN A 83 2.53 16.46 3.46
CA ASN A 83 3.92 16.29 3.03
C ASN A 83 4.56 14.99 3.52
N PHE A 84 3.88 14.19 4.35
CA PHE A 84 4.38 12.88 4.75
C PHE A 84 4.15 11.87 3.63
N GLU A 85 5.15 11.05 3.32
CA GLU A 85 5.07 10.17 2.16
C GLU A 85 4.18 8.96 2.42
N ILE A 86 3.23 8.73 1.52
CA ILE A 86 2.35 7.56 1.53
C ILE A 86 2.44 6.84 0.19
N MET A 87 2.74 5.55 0.26
CA MET A 87 2.80 4.63 -0.87
C MET A 87 1.58 3.72 -0.86
N GLY A 88 0.93 3.57 -2.01
CA GLY A 88 -0.15 2.62 -2.20
C GLY A 88 0.34 1.39 -2.95
N ASP A 89 -0.07 0.22 -2.50
CA ASP A 89 0.12 -1.05 -3.23
C ASP A 89 -1.21 -1.79 -3.41
N CYS A 90 -1.20 -2.81 -4.25
CA CYS A 90 -2.38 -3.63 -4.53
C CYS A 90 -2.61 -4.72 -3.48
N GLY A 91 -1.64 -5.02 -2.62
CA GLY A 91 -1.74 -6.06 -1.60
C GLY A 91 -1.72 -7.46 -2.18
N ALA A 92 -0.84 -7.75 -3.15
CA ALA A 92 -0.92 -8.97 -3.95
C ALA A 92 -0.92 -10.32 -3.20
N PHE A 93 -0.49 -10.33 -1.95
CA PHE A 93 -0.68 -11.48 -1.06
C PHE A 93 -2.15 -11.83 -0.83
N GLY A 94 -3.05 -10.84 -0.74
CA GLY A 94 -4.47 -11.06 -0.46
C GLY A 94 -5.26 -11.65 -1.62
N TYR A 95 -4.71 -11.66 -2.85
CA TYR A 95 -5.29 -12.35 -4.01
C TYR A 95 -4.33 -13.38 -4.63
N VAL A 96 -3.35 -13.87 -3.86
CA VAL A 96 -2.33 -14.80 -4.37
C VAL A 96 -2.92 -16.11 -4.91
N GLU A 97 -4.07 -16.52 -4.39
CA GLU A 97 -4.80 -17.73 -4.82
C GLU A 97 -5.61 -17.52 -6.11
N GLU A 98 -5.90 -16.25 -6.47
CA GLU A 98 -6.64 -15.93 -7.67
C GLU A 98 -5.82 -16.19 -8.93
N LYS A 99 -6.48 -16.60 -10.02
CA LYS A 99 -5.77 -16.82 -11.28
C LYS A 99 -5.19 -15.53 -11.85
N VAL A 100 -5.92 -14.42 -11.70
CA VAL A 100 -5.54 -13.08 -12.15
C VAL A 100 -5.86 -12.08 -11.03
N PRO A 101 -5.14 -10.94 -10.93
CA PRO A 101 -5.46 -9.92 -9.95
C PRO A 101 -6.89 -9.40 -10.15
N PRO A 102 -7.63 -9.12 -9.07
CA PRO A 102 -9.01 -8.61 -9.14
C PRO A 102 -9.07 -7.12 -9.52
N TYR A 103 -7.93 -6.47 -9.76
CA TYR A 103 -7.81 -5.04 -9.97
C TYR A 103 -7.35 -4.74 -11.39
N ASP A 104 -8.09 -3.88 -12.09
CA ASP A 104 -7.61 -3.33 -13.37
C ASP A 104 -6.45 -2.34 -13.14
N PRO A 105 -5.35 -2.44 -13.92
CA PRO A 105 -4.21 -1.54 -13.76
C PRO A 105 -4.54 -0.05 -13.90
N ILE A 106 -5.46 0.34 -14.80
CA ILE A 106 -5.82 1.74 -15.04
C ILE A 106 -6.73 2.26 -13.92
N GLU A 107 -7.72 1.48 -13.50
CA GLU A 107 -8.56 1.85 -12.36
C GLU A 107 -7.74 2.03 -11.07
N THR A 108 -6.65 1.27 -10.93
CA THR A 108 -5.72 1.39 -9.80
C THR A 108 -5.00 2.74 -9.79
N LEU A 109 -4.62 3.29 -10.96
CA LEU A 109 -4.04 4.65 -11.04
C LEU A 109 -5.04 5.71 -10.58
N LYS A 110 -6.31 5.58 -11.02
CA LYS A 110 -7.39 6.48 -10.59
C LYS A 110 -7.58 6.42 -9.08
N TYR A 111 -7.54 5.22 -8.50
CA TYR A 111 -7.60 5.04 -7.05
C TYR A 111 -6.45 5.77 -6.33
N TYR A 112 -5.20 5.63 -6.78
CA TYR A 112 -4.06 6.31 -6.14
C TYR A 112 -4.18 7.83 -6.20
N ARG A 113 -4.59 8.36 -7.37
CA ARG A 113 -4.86 9.79 -7.52
C ARG A 113 -5.97 10.26 -6.59
N ASP A 114 -7.12 9.57 -6.60
CA ASP A 114 -8.33 10.01 -5.88
C ASP A 114 -8.12 10.03 -4.37
N LEU A 115 -7.33 9.10 -3.84
CA LEU A 115 -7.02 9.05 -2.41
C LEU A 115 -5.82 9.94 -2.02
N GLY A 116 -5.08 10.49 -2.99
CA GLY A 116 -3.98 11.42 -2.74
C GLY A 116 -2.66 10.75 -2.33
N PHE A 117 -2.34 9.59 -2.90
CA PHE A 117 -1.06 8.93 -2.66
C PHE A 117 0.12 9.69 -3.26
N ASN A 118 1.30 9.60 -2.64
CA ASN A 118 2.54 10.14 -3.21
C ASN A 118 3.19 9.16 -4.20
N TYR A 119 3.04 7.86 -3.92
CA TYR A 119 3.55 6.76 -4.74
C TYR A 119 2.47 5.71 -4.99
N GLY A 120 2.46 5.12 -6.17
CA GLY A 120 1.54 4.03 -6.52
C GLY A 120 2.28 2.87 -7.18
N VAL A 121 2.15 1.66 -6.63
CA VAL A 121 2.73 0.44 -7.19
C VAL A 121 1.78 -0.17 -8.23
N THR A 122 2.30 -0.58 -9.37
CA THR A 122 1.49 -1.22 -10.41
C THR A 122 0.93 -2.57 -9.95
N VAL A 123 -0.25 -2.94 -10.45
CA VAL A 123 -0.88 -4.24 -10.14
C VAL A 123 0.01 -5.40 -10.56
N ASP A 124 0.50 -6.17 -9.59
CA ASP A 124 1.33 -7.34 -9.82
C ASP A 124 0.61 -8.65 -9.44
N HIS A 125 1.23 -9.77 -9.80
CA HIS A 125 0.82 -11.11 -9.36
C HIS A 125 2.03 -11.85 -8.80
N LEU A 126 2.00 -12.18 -7.51
CA LEU A 126 3.16 -12.73 -6.80
C LEU A 126 3.58 -14.09 -7.36
N VAL A 127 4.87 -14.23 -7.62
CA VAL A 127 5.51 -15.50 -7.97
C VAL A 127 5.91 -16.21 -6.68
N VAL A 128 5.15 -17.26 -6.30
CA VAL A 128 5.36 -18.00 -5.04
C VAL A 128 5.41 -19.51 -5.25
N PRO A 129 6.11 -20.28 -4.39
CA PRO A 129 6.29 -21.72 -4.58
C PRO A 129 5.01 -22.53 -4.73
N GLN A 130 3.95 -22.13 -4.03
CA GLN A 130 2.64 -22.76 -4.06
C GLN A 130 2.04 -22.81 -5.48
N PHE A 131 2.39 -21.84 -6.33
CA PHE A 131 1.89 -21.68 -7.68
C PHE A 131 3.02 -21.74 -8.72
N GLU A 132 4.05 -22.55 -8.48
CA GLU A 132 5.22 -22.66 -9.38
C GLU A 132 4.83 -22.91 -10.84
N LYS A 133 3.80 -23.74 -11.09
CA LYS A 133 3.32 -24.04 -12.45
C LYS A 133 2.84 -22.81 -13.22
N ASP A 134 2.48 -21.74 -12.52
CA ASP A 134 1.99 -20.48 -13.08
C ASP A 134 3.03 -19.35 -13.05
N LYS A 135 4.28 -19.62 -12.63
CA LYS A 135 5.29 -18.57 -12.44
C LYS A 135 5.50 -17.70 -13.68
N ASP A 136 5.64 -18.32 -14.85
CA ASP A 136 5.86 -17.60 -16.11
C ASP A 136 4.65 -16.74 -16.50
N PHE A 137 3.45 -17.26 -16.23
CA PHE A 137 2.21 -16.51 -16.44
C PHE A 137 2.13 -15.30 -15.53
N ARG A 138 2.43 -15.44 -14.23
CA ARG A 138 2.38 -14.36 -13.24
C ARG A 138 3.44 -13.29 -13.48
N MET A 139 4.65 -13.68 -13.88
CA MET A 139 5.71 -12.76 -14.30
C MET A 139 5.28 -11.95 -15.52
N ARG A 140 4.79 -12.61 -16.58
CA ARG A 140 4.31 -11.92 -17.78
C ARG A 140 3.15 -10.97 -17.47
N LEU A 141 2.17 -11.41 -16.67
CA LEU A 141 1.02 -10.59 -16.31
C LEU A 141 1.42 -9.35 -15.51
N THR A 142 2.36 -9.49 -14.57
CA THR A 142 2.94 -8.35 -13.83
C THR A 142 3.59 -7.35 -14.79
N PHE A 143 4.41 -7.85 -15.72
CA PHE A 143 5.08 -7.00 -16.71
C PHE A 143 4.07 -6.25 -17.59
N GLU A 144 3.11 -6.95 -18.18
CA GLU A 144 2.05 -6.39 -19.04
C GLU A 144 1.20 -5.34 -18.29
N ASN A 145 0.84 -5.61 -17.04
CA ASN A 145 0.14 -4.64 -16.20
C ASN A 145 0.99 -3.39 -15.94
N GLY A 146 2.29 -3.55 -15.69
CA GLY A 146 3.20 -2.43 -15.48
C GLY A 146 3.35 -1.56 -16.72
N ILE A 147 3.46 -2.15 -17.92
CA ILE A 147 3.51 -1.41 -19.19
C ILE A 147 2.19 -0.64 -19.41
N LYS A 148 1.04 -1.33 -19.28
CA LYS A 148 -0.28 -0.71 -19.41
C LYS A 148 -0.46 0.47 -18.46
N ALA A 149 -0.07 0.30 -17.20
CA ALA A 149 -0.14 1.35 -16.18
C ALA A 149 0.82 2.50 -16.46
N PHE A 150 2.06 2.22 -16.89
CA PHE A 150 3.05 3.24 -17.21
C PHE A 150 2.61 4.13 -18.37
N GLU A 151 2.12 3.52 -19.46
CA GLU A 151 1.62 4.27 -20.61
C GLU A 151 0.49 5.23 -20.23
N GLU A 152 -0.48 4.76 -19.44
CA GLU A 152 -1.61 5.56 -18.99
C GLU A 152 -1.17 6.64 -17.98
N TRP A 153 -0.33 6.26 -17.01
CA TRP A 153 0.22 7.19 -16.02
C TRP A 153 1.00 8.33 -16.66
N SER A 154 1.84 8.01 -17.66
CA SER A 154 2.69 8.99 -18.33
C SER A 154 1.89 10.11 -19.02
N LYS A 155 0.68 9.77 -19.50
CA LYS A 155 -0.23 10.70 -20.19
C LYS A 155 -1.09 11.49 -19.21
N ASN A 156 -1.65 10.80 -18.21
CA ASN A 156 -2.79 11.33 -17.44
C ASN A 156 -2.52 11.56 -15.95
N TYR A 157 -1.48 10.94 -15.37
CA TYR A 157 -1.27 10.91 -13.92
C TYR A 157 0.15 11.32 -13.46
N ARG A 158 1.05 11.63 -14.39
CA ARG A 158 2.46 11.97 -14.10
C ARG A 158 2.65 13.12 -13.11
N LYS A 159 1.67 14.02 -13.00
CA LYS A 159 1.69 15.16 -12.08
C LYS A 159 1.05 14.86 -10.73
N ASP A 160 0.33 13.75 -10.60
CA ASP A 160 -0.46 13.42 -9.42
C ASP A 160 0.36 12.64 -8.39
N PHE A 161 1.10 11.62 -8.83
CA PHE A 161 1.91 10.76 -7.98
C PHE A 161 3.06 10.13 -8.77
N GLN A 162 4.06 9.59 -8.07
CA GLN A 162 5.15 8.83 -8.70
C GLN A 162 4.76 7.36 -8.86
N LEU A 163 4.75 6.86 -10.09
CA LEU A 163 4.53 5.45 -10.37
C LEU A 163 5.76 4.61 -9.99
N ILE A 164 5.51 3.44 -9.41
CA ILE A 164 6.51 2.40 -9.16
C ILE A 164 6.04 1.14 -9.90
N VAL A 165 6.81 0.71 -10.90
CA VAL A 165 6.53 -0.54 -11.62
C VAL A 165 7.03 -1.73 -10.81
N ALA A 166 6.17 -2.72 -10.61
CA ALA A 166 6.51 -3.92 -9.86
C ALA A 166 7.36 -4.86 -10.73
N VAL A 167 8.36 -5.50 -10.11
CA VAL A 167 9.22 -6.49 -10.76
C VAL A 167 9.07 -7.82 -10.02
N GLN A 168 8.81 -8.89 -10.75
CA GLN A 168 8.62 -10.24 -10.22
C GLN A 168 9.60 -11.22 -10.88
N GLY A 169 9.89 -12.31 -10.18
CA GLY A 169 10.85 -13.31 -10.62
C GLY A 169 10.77 -14.61 -9.82
N TRP A 170 11.21 -15.72 -10.42
CA TRP A 170 11.38 -16.99 -9.70
C TRP A 170 12.82 -17.15 -9.21
N GLU A 171 13.77 -16.74 -10.04
CA GLU A 171 15.20 -16.65 -9.76
C GLU A 171 15.71 -15.24 -10.02
N ILE A 172 16.92 -14.93 -9.52
CA ILE A 172 17.56 -13.61 -9.67
C ILE A 172 17.56 -13.13 -11.13
N LYS A 173 17.83 -14.03 -12.07
CA LYS A 173 17.88 -13.72 -13.51
C LYS A 173 16.55 -13.20 -14.05
N ASP A 174 15.43 -13.64 -13.48
CA ASP A 174 14.09 -13.22 -13.93
C ASP A 174 13.81 -11.79 -13.50
N TYR A 175 14.18 -11.43 -12.27
CA TYR A 175 14.09 -10.06 -11.76
C TYR A 175 14.97 -9.09 -12.57
N ILE A 176 16.22 -9.49 -12.87
CA ILE A 176 17.12 -8.67 -13.69
C ILE A 176 16.53 -8.47 -15.08
N LYS A 177 16.06 -9.55 -15.72
CA LYS A 177 15.47 -9.48 -17.04
C LYS A 177 14.26 -8.56 -17.08
N MET A 178 13.30 -8.71 -16.17
CA MET A 178 12.11 -7.85 -16.16
C MET A 178 12.45 -6.38 -15.84
N TYR A 179 13.45 -6.13 -14.99
CA TYR A 179 13.97 -4.78 -14.78
C TYR A 179 14.55 -4.18 -16.06
N GLU A 180 15.38 -4.93 -16.78
CA GLU A 180 15.96 -4.51 -18.07
C GLU A 180 14.87 -4.28 -19.13
N ASP A 181 13.82 -5.10 -19.17
CA ASP A 181 12.69 -4.95 -20.08
C ASP A 181 11.87 -3.67 -19.83
N TYR A 182 11.98 -3.04 -18.65
CA TYR A 182 11.34 -1.75 -18.33
C TYR A 182 12.18 -0.51 -18.70
N LEU A 183 13.50 -0.67 -18.93
CA LEU A 183 14.41 0.44 -19.23
C LEU A 183 14.38 0.85 -20.72
#